data_AF-A0A482YU00-F1
#
_entry.id   AF-A0A482YU00-F1
#
_cell.length_a   1.000
_cell.length_b   1.000
_cell.length_c   1.000
_cell.angle_alpha   90.00
_cell.angle_beta   90.00
_cell.angle_gamma   90.00
#
_symmetry.space_group_name_H-M   'P 1'
#
loop_
_entity.id
_entity.type
_entity.pdbx_description
1 polymer ?
#
loop_
_entity_poly.entity_id
_entity_poly.type
_entity_poly.pdbx_seq_one_letter_code
_entity_poly.pdbx_strand_id
1 'polypeptide(L)'
;MGDISLFDNAKQVASFAGLNPKIIQSGTGINKSSLSKMGYKKLRKPLYMPALVAIRYNPLMLDLYERLQQKGKPKKVALCAVMRKLLVISYGVLKSGQPFDVNYAK
;
A
#
# COMPACT_ATOMS: atom_id res chain seq x y z
N MET A 1 9.36 9.87 6.98
CA MET A 1 8.07 10.49 6.58
C MET A 1 8.14 11.94 6.98
N GLY A 2 7.55 12.87 6.21
CA GLY A 2 7.47 14.27 6.63
C GLY A 2 6.45 14.45 7.75
N ASP A 3 5.94 15.67 7.90
CA ASP A 3 4.86 15.96 8.85
C ASP A 3 3.57 15.20 8.49
N ILE A 4 3.06 14.40 9.44
CA ILE A 4 1.85 13.58 9.29
C ILE A 4 0.58 14.45 9.30
N SER A 5 0.67 15.66 9.86
CA SER A 5 -0.42 16.64 9.89
C SER A 5 -0.83 17.10 8.48
N LEU A 6 0.06 16.95 7.50
CA LEU A 6 -0.17 17.31 6.09
C LEU A 6 -1.21 16.43 5.39
N PHE A 7 -1.70 15.37 6.04
CA PHE A 7 -2.67 14.46 5.47
C PHE A 7 -3.91 14.34 6.36
N ASP A 8 -5.08 14.63 5.79
CA ASP A 8 -6.36 14.49 6.48
C ASP A 8 -6.78 13.02 6.61
N ASN A 9 -6.38 12.20 5.63
CA ASN A 9 -6.80 10.80 5.54
C ASN A 9 -5.75 9.87 4.92
N ALA A 10 -5.90 8.57 5.21
CA ALA A 10 -5.01 7.53 4.74
C ALA A 10 -4.97 7.36 3.20
N LYS A 11 -6.03 7.79 2.47
CA LYS A 11 -6.05 7.75 1.00
C LYS A 11 -5.08 8.78 0.41
N GLN A 12 -4.98 9.97 1.01
CA GLN A 12 -4.03 11.01 0.61
C GLN A 12 -2.59 10.51 0.79
N VAL A 13 -2.28 9.85 1.91
CA VAL A 13 -0.94 9.25 2.16
C VAL A 13 -0.59 8.19 1.13
N ALA A 14 -1.52 7.27 0.82
CA ALA A 14 -1.32 6.25 -0.19
C ALA A 14 -1.13 6.85 -1.60
N SER A 15 -1.85 7.94 -1.90
CA SER A 15 -1.70 8.68 -3.17
C SER A 15 -0.35 9.38 -3.25
N PHE A 16 0.07 10.01 -2.16
CA PHE A 16 1.37 10.66 -2.03
C PHE A 16 2.53 9.69 -2.17
N ALA A 17 2.44 8.47 -1.63
CA ALA A 17 3.42 7.40 -1.89
C ALA A 17 3.30 6.78 -3.30
N GLY A 18 2.26 7.16 -4.04
CA GLY A 18 1.90 6.62 -5.35
C GLY A 18 1.65 5.12 -5.32
N LEU A 19 1.08 4.62 -4.23
CA LEU A 19 0.63 3.22 -4.09
C LEU A 19 -0.83 3.03 -4.53
N ASN A 20 -1.40 4.02 -5.22
CA ASN A 20 -2.70 3.91 -5.86
C ASN A 20 -2.53 3.41 -7.30
N PRO A 21 -3.39 2.46 -7.74
CA PRO A 21 -3.42 2.05 -9.14
C PRO A 21 -3.83 3.24 -10.00
N LYS A 22 -2.99 3.63 -10.96
CA LYS A 22 -3.39 4.54 -12.03
C LYS A 22 -3.96 3.69 -13.15
N ILE A 23 -5.25 3.84 -13.40
CA ILE A 23 -5.88 3.34 -14.63
C ILE A 23 -5.45 4.33 -15.72
N ILE A 24 -4.63 3.86 -16.66
CA ILE A 24 -4.29 4.63 -17.87
C ILE A 24 -5.30 4.15 -18.92
N GLN A 25 -6.32 4.96 -19.16
CA GLN A 25 -7.32 4.70 -20.19
C GLN A 25 -6.95 5.55 -21.42
N SER A 26 -6.15 5.00 -22.32
CA SER A 26 -5.99 5.56 -23.68
C SER A 26 -7.02 4.88 -24.58
N GLY A 27 -7.83 5.66 -25.30
CA GLY A 27 -9.01 5.21 -26.07
C GLY A 27 -8.79 4.15 -27.16
N THR A 28 -7.58 3.61 -27.33
CA THR A 28 -7.24 2.65 -28.40
C THR A 28 -6.35 1.48 -27.99
N GLY A 29 -6.08 1.21 -26.70
CA GLY A 29 -5.27 0.03 -26.40
C GLY A 29 -5.02 -0.31 -24.94
N ILE A 30 -5.23 -1.59 -24.63
CA ILE A 30 -4.79 -2.41 -23.49
C ILE A 30 -4.81 -1.71 -22.11
N ASN A 31 -5.78 -2.11 -21.28
CA ASN A 31 -5.94 -1.74 -19.87
C ASN A 31 -4.74 -2.18 -18.99
N LYS A 32 -3.61 -1.50 -19.10
CA LYS A 32 -2.43 -1.72 -18.24
C LYS A 32 -2.52 -0.78 -17.04
N SER A 33 -2.94 -1.31 -15.88
CA SER A 33 -2.83 -0.57 -14.62
C SER A 33 -1.36 -0.42 -14.23
N SER A 34 -0.88 0.82 -14.09
CA SER A 34 0.47 1.12 -13.63
C SER A 34 0.40 1.91 -12.33
N LEU A 35 1.41 1.80 -11.46
CA LEU A 35 1.48 2.66 -10.29
C LEU A 35 1.69 4.11 -10.73
N SER A 36 1.00 5.04 -10.06
CA SER A 36 1.20 6.46 -10.32
C SER A 36 2.69 6.84 -10.20
N LYS A 37 3.27 7.46 -11.23
CA LYS A 37 4.65 8.00 -11.18
C LYS A 37 4.73 9.32 -10.41
N MET A 38 3.59 9.90 -10.03
CA MET A 38 3.48 11.20 -9.34
C MET A 38 3.70 11.11 -7.82
N GLY A 39 3.76 9.89 -7.27
CA GLY A 39 4.06 9.72 -5.84
C GLY A 39 5.54 9.90 -5.52
N TYR A 40 5.84 10.24 -4.26
CA TYR A 40 7.18 10.35 -3.71
C TYR A 40 7.91 9.01 -3.81
N LYS A 41 8.68 8.82 -4.89
CA LYS A 41 9.41 7.57 -5.19
C LYS A 41 10.29 7.10 -4.02
N LYS A 42 10.79 8.06 -3.22
CA LYS A 42 11.56 7.84 -2.00
C LYS A 42 10.77 7.20 -0.86
N LEU A 43 9.42 7.19 -0.88
CA LEU A 43 8.59 6.42 0.06
C LEU A 43 8.26 5.02 -0.50
N ARG A 44 8.08 4.89 -1.82
CA ARG A 44 7.76 3.58 -2.43
C ARG A 44 8.92 2.59 -2.33
N LYS A 45 10.15 3.01 -2.66
CA LYS A 45 11.33 2.13 -2.61
C LYS A 45 11.54 1.49 -1.22
N PRO A 46 11.59 2.26 -0.12
CA PRO A 46 11.82 1.66 1.20
C PRO A 46 10.66 0.82 1.69
N LEU A 47 9.42 1.01 1.20
CA LEU A 47 8.28 0.15 1.57
C LEU A 47 8.34 -1.25 0.94
N TYR A 48 9.19 -1.47 -0.06
CA TYR A 48 9.26 -2.74 -0.76
C TYR A 48 9.82 -3.87 0.12
N MET A 49 10.94 -3.60 0.81
CA MET A 49 11.57 -4.60 1.70
C MET A 49 10.69 -4.95 2.91
N PRO A 50 10.08 -4.00 3.64
CA PRO A 50 9.09 -4.28 4.67
C PRO A 50 7.91 -5.09 4.16
N ALA A 51 7.41 -4.84 2.95
CA ALA A 51 6.34 -5.64 2.37
C ALA A 51 6.77 -7.09 2.11
N LEU A 52 7.99 -7.33 1.63
CA LEU A 52 8.54 -8.68 1.45
C LEU A 52 8.76 -9.43 2.77
N VAL A 53 9.15 -8.73 3.82
CA VAL A 53 9.29 -9.32 5.17
C VAL A 53 7.91 -9.59 5.76
N ALA A 54 6.97 -8.65 5.60
CA ALA A 54 5.62 -8.78 6.13
C ALA A 54 4.87 -9.98 5.56
N ILE A 55 4.97 -10.27 4.26
CA ILE A 55 4.34 -11.47 3.69
C ILE A 55 4.96 -12.79 4.20
N ARG A 56 6.16 -12.77 4.80
CA ARG A 56 6.79 -13.99 5.37
C ARG A 56 6.41 -14.22 6.83
N TYR A 57 6.27 -13.14 7.60
CA TYR A 57 6.18 -13.23 9.07
C TYR A 57 4.89 -12.67 9.65
N ASN A 58 4.07 -11.95 8.87
CA ASN A 58 2.81 -11.40 9.33
C ASN A 58 1.63 -12.12 8.64
N PRO A 59 0.89 -12.98 9.37
CA PRO A 59 -0.23 -13.74 8.80
C PRO A 59 -1.31 -12.88 8.12
N LEU A 60 -1.59 -11.67 8.65
CA LEU A 60 -2.57 -10.76 8.04
C LEU A 60 -2.10 -10.23 6.68
N MET A 61 -0.79 -10.01 6.53
CA MET A 61 -0.22 -9.54 5.27
C MET A 61 -0.06 -10.67 4.26
N LEU A 62 0.24 -11.88 4.74
CA LEU A 62 0.24 -13.09 3.92
C LEU A 62 -1.16 -13.38 3.38
N ASP A 63 -2.20 -13.39 4.23
CA ASP A 63 -3.60 -13.59 3.81
C ASP A 63 -4.02 -12.59 2.73
N LEU A 64 -3.72 -11.30 2.93
CA LEU A 64 -3.97 -10.27 1.92
C LEU A 64 -3.28 -10.57 0.59
N TYR A 65 -2.02 -10.99 0.64
CA TYR A 65 -1.21 -11.31 -0.53
C TYR A 65 -1.78 -12.53 -1.27
N GLU A 66 -2.03 -13.62 -0.56
CA GLU A 66 -2.53 -14.88 -1.11
C GLU A 66 -3.93 -14.71 -1.69
N ARG A 67 -4.84 -14.02 -0.98
CA ARG A 67 -6.19 -13.72 -1.49
C ARG A 67 -6.16 -12.95 -2.81
N LEU A 68 -5.16 -12.09 -3.02
CA LEU A 68 -4.98 -11.38 -4.30
C LEU A 68 -4.33 -12.28 -5.36
N GLN A 69 -3.40 -13.16 -4.99
CA GLN A 69 -2.84 -14.17 -5.90
C GLN A 69 -3.92 -15.14 -6.40
N GLN A 70 -4.78 -15.64 -5.50
CA GLN A 70 -5.91 -16.51 -5.82
C GLN A 70 -6.91 -15.84 -6.78
N LYS A 71 -7.07 -14.52 -6.69
CA LYS A 71 -7.86 -13.71 -7.64
C LYS A 71 -7.15 -13.44 -8.98
N GLY A 72 -6.05 -14.13 -9.27
CA GLY A 72 -5.28 -14.00 -10.50
C GLY A 72 -4.49 -12.70 -10.62
N LYS A 73 -4.31 -11.93 -9.54
CA LYS A 73 -3.54 -10.68 -9.61
C LYS A 73 -2.04 -10.99 -9.71
N PRO A 74 -1.27 -10.28 -10.56
CA PRO A 74 0.17 -10.47 -10.64
C PRO A 74 0.86 -10.27 -9.28
N LYS A 75 1.92 -11.03 -8.99
CA LYS A 75 2.71 -10.96 -7.74
C LYS A 75 3.07 -9.53 -7.34
N LYS A 76 3.48 -8.70 -8.31
CA LYS A 76 3.81 -7.29 -8.07
C LYS A 76 2.61 -6.46 -7.62
N VAL A 77 1.42 -6.73 -8.15
CA VAL A 77 0.19 -6.03 -7.76
C VAL A 77 -0.22 -6.40 -6.34
N ALA A 78 -0.17 -7.69 -6.01
CA ALA A 78 -0.44 -8.15 -4.64
C ALA A 78 0.56 -7.54 -3.63
N LEU A 79 1.84 -7.51 -3.97
CA LEU A 79 2.86 -6.89 -3.12
C LEU A 79 2.64 -5.37 -2.94
N CYS A 80 2.19 -4.66 -3.99
CA CYS A 80 1.83 -3.24 -3.86
C CYS A 80 0.64 -3.02 -2.93
N ALA A 81 -0.33 -3.94 -2.91
CA ALA A 81 -1.43 -3.88 -1.96
C ALA A 81 -0.95 -4.05 -0.52
N VAL A 82 0.02 -4.94 -0.27
CA VAL A 82 0.67 -5.09 1.04
C VAL A 82 1.41 -3.81 1.43
N MET A 83 2.22 -3.23 0.52
CA MET A 83 2.89 -1.95 0.76
C MET A 83 1.88 -0.85 1.16
N ARG A 84 0.73 -0.79 0.48
CA ARG A 84 -0.33 0.17 0.79
C ARG A 84 -0.92 -0.08 2.17
N LYS A 85 -1.18 -1.35 2.54
CA LYS A 85 -1.74 -1.70 3.85
C LYS A 85 -0.77 -1.33 4.98
N LEU A 86 0.52 -1.64 4.82
CA LEU A 86 1.56 -1.25 5.79
C LEU A 86 1.63 0.28 5.95
N LEU A 87 1.63 1.03 4.85
CA LEU A 87 1.65 2.49 4.88
C LEU A 87 0.46 3.08 5.64
N VAL A 88 -0.74 2.54 5.41
CA VAL A 88 -1.97 2.99 6.08
C VAL A 88 -1.93 2.67 7.58
N ILE A 89 -1.42 1.50 7.96
CA ILE A 89 -1.23 1.13 9.37
C ILE A 89 -0.24 2.08 10.05
N SER A 90 0.93 2.32 9.44
CA SER A 90 1.92 3.25 9.98
C SER A 90 1.34 4.65 10.15
N TYR A 91 0.58 5.14 9.18
CA TYR A 91 -0.11 6.43 9.31
C TYR A 91 -1.13 6.45 10.45
N GLY A 92 -1.92 5.39 10.62
CA GLY A 92 -2.89 5.28 11.71
C GLY A 92 -2.25 5.32 13.10
N VAL A 93 -1.15 4.57 13.29
CA VAL A 93 -0.35 4.58 14.52
C VAL A 93 0.22 5.97 14.79
N LEU A 94 0.83 6.59 13.78
CA LEU A 94 1.42 7.92 13.90
C LEU A 94 0.38 9.01 14.19
N LYS A 95 -0.82 8.91 13.59
CA LYS A 95 -1.89 9.90 13.79
C LYS A 95 -2.58 9.76 15.14
N SER A 96 -2.80 8.53 15.60
CA SER A 96 -3.49 8.26 16.87
C SER A 96 -2.55 8.36 18.08
N GLY A 97 -1.24 8.24 17.88
CA GLY A 97 -0.26 8.08 18.96
C GLY A 97 -0.37 6.74 19.69
N GLN A 98 -1.26 5.86 19.26
CA GLN A 98 -1.50 4.55 19.86
C GLN A 98 -0.69 3.48 19.12
N PRO A 99 -0.06 2.53 19.84
CA PRO A 99 0.60 1.39 19.22
C PRO A 99 -0.33 0.60 18.28
N PHE A 100 0.26 -0.09 17.32
CA PHE A 100 -0.51 -0.98 16.45
C PHE A 100 -1.13 -2.11 17.28
N ASP A 101 -2.46 -2.23 17.21
CA ASP A 101 -3.21 -3.36 17.75
C ASP A 101 -3.80 -4.18 16.61
N VAL A 102 -3.49 -5.48 16.62
CA VAL A 102 -3.97 -6.48 15.65
C VAL A 102 -5.49 -6.65 15.73
N ASN A 103 -6.08 -6.39 16.90
CA ASN A 103 -7.52 -6.54 17.16
C ASN A 103 -8.31 -5.24 16.98
N TYR A 104 -7.65 -4.16 16.53
CA TYR A 104 -8.29 -2.86 16.35
C TYR A 104 -9.32 -2.92 15.21
N ALA A 105 -10.60 -2.98 15.62
CA ALA A 105 -11.82 -3.05 14.80
C ALA A 105 -11.90 -4.26 13.83
N LYS A 106 -12.54 -5.34 14.32
CA LYS A 106 -13.36 -6.22 13.48
C LYS A 106 -14.62 -5.48 13.03
#